data_AF-A0A7W2LK06-F1
#
_entry.id   AF-A0A7W2LK06-F1
#
_cell.length_a   1.000
_cell.length_b   1.000
_cell.length_c   1.000
_cell.angle_alpha   90.00
_cell.angle_beta   90.00
_cell.angle_gamma   90.00
#
_symmetry.space_group_name_H-M   'P 1'
#
loop_
_entity.id
_entity.type
_entity.pdbx_description
1 polymer ?
#
loop_
_entity_poly.entity_id
_entity_poly.type
_entity_poly.pdbx_seq_one_letter_code
_entity_poly.pdbx_strand_id
1 'polypeptide(L)'
;MDTNKMTVDKEQLKSLAEASLTGDWYEAGDLRYEDRRTGDIHGLHHDDDRFIAAAGPATVLALLAEVEQLRDSHEQVCTNYNRVSFTSEERGKQIEQLKAENEMLRKSIAGKVVCDLELFEDLRDSAAAEADQHRQSMGSYRPQRQEVLDHTVSRCDLLIAAAKEVSHG
;
A
#
# COMPACT_ATOMS: atom_id res chain seq x y z
N MET A 1 0.92 -9.60 42.83
CA MET A 1 -0.42 -9.51 43.44
C MET A 1 -1.26 -10.57 42.75
N ASP A 2 -1.33 -11.75 43.33
CA ASP A 2 -2.19 -12.82 42.83
C ASP A 2 -3.63 -12.44 43.17
N THR A 3 -4.34 -11.90 42.19
CA THR A 3 -5.80 -11.82 42.28
C THR A 3 -6.29 -13.24 42.38
N ASN A 4 -6.67 -13.64 43.59
CA ASN A 4 -7.30 -14.91 43.90
C ASN A 4 -8.45 -15.08 42.89
N LYS A 5 -8.23 -15.91 41.87
CA LYS A 5 -9.19 -16.09 40.77
C LYS A 5 -10.36 -16.84 41.39
N MET A 6 -11.39 -16.09 41.78
CA MET A 6 -12.63 -16.63 42.30
C MET A 6 -13.28 -17.41 41.15
N THR A 7 -12.96 -18.70 41.05
CA THR A 7 -13.53 -19.60 40.06
C THR A 7 -14.89 -20.02 40.57
N VAL A 8 -15.93 -19.35 40.06
CA VAL A 8 -17.31 -19.78 40.21
C VAL A 8 -17.52 -21.00 39.33
N ASP A 9 -17.98 -22.10 39.91
CA ASP A 9 -18.44 -23.26 39.14
C ASP A 9 -19.79 -22.90 38.48
N LYS A 10 -19.72 -22.60 37.18
CA LYS A 10 -20.88 -22.16 36.39
C LYS A 10 -21.91 -23.27 36.22
N GLU A 11 -21.50 -24.53 36.16
CA GLU A 11 -22.42 -25.67 35.99
C GLU A 11 -23.17 -25.94 37.28
N GLN A 12 -22.48 -25.86 38.42
CA GLN A 12 -23.12 -25.93 39.73
C GLN A 12 -24.10 -24.76 39.91
N LEU A 13 -23.70 -23.53 39.57
CA LEU A 13 -24.56 -22.36 39.69
C LEU A 13 -25.80 -22.46 38.78
N LYS A 14 -25.62 -22.91 37.54
CA LYS A 14 -26.71 -23.17 36.60
C LYS A 14 -27.68 -24.21 37.13
N SER A 15 -27.17 -25.35 37.60
CA SER A 15 -28.00 -26.43 38.16
C SER A 15 -28.81 -25.97 39.37
N LEU A 16 -28.20 -25.17 40.26
CA LEU A 16 -28.90 -24.59 41.41
C LEU A 16 -29.97 -23.59 40.98
N ALA A 17 -29.68 -22.72 40.01
CA ALA A 17 -30.65 -21.76 39.51
C ALA A 17 -31.82 -22.46 38.79
N GLU A 18 -31.56 -23.49 38.00
CA GLU A 18 -32.60 -24.30 37.34
C GLU A 18 -33.51 -25.01 38.36
N ALA A 19 -32.93 -25.59 39.42
CA ALA A 19 -33.69 -26.23 40.48
C ALA A 19 -34.58 -25.25 41.26
N SER A 20 -34.14 -23.99 41.40
CA SER A 20 -34.88 -22.94 42.09
C SER A 20 -35.90 -22.20 41.21
N LEU A 21 -36.11 -22.62 39.95
CA LEU A 21 -37.17 -22.07 39.09
C LEU A 21 -38.57 -22.53 39.52
N THR A 22 -38.68 -23.66 40.23
CA THR A 22 -39.95 -24.22 40.70
C THR A 22 -40.20 -23.84 42.16
N GLY A 23 -40.93 -22.76 42.39
CA GLY A 23 -41.32 -22.27 43.71
C GLY A 23 -40.78 -20.87 44.02
N ASP A 24 -41.10 -20.34 45.20
CA ASP A 24 -40.50 -19.11 45.69
C ASP A 24 -39.03 -19.40 46.06
N TRP A 25 -38.10 -18.80 45.31
CA TRP A 25 -36.66 -18.99 45.51
C TRP A 25 -36.13 -18.27 46.77
N TYR A 26 -36.99 -17.52 47.45
CA TYR A 26 -36.76 -16.89 48.74
C TYR A 26 -38.07 -16.83 49.53
N GLU A 27 -38.01 -16.93 50.86
CA GLU A 27 -39.15 -16.65 51.75
C GLU A 27 -39.03 -15.29 52.44
N ALA A 28 -40.17 -14.68 52.76
CA ALA A 28 -40.20 -13.42 53.49
C ALA A 28 -39.56 -13.58 54.88
N GLY A 29 -38.42 -12.92 55.10
CA GLY A 29 -37.64 -12.99 56.33
C GLY A 29 -36.37 -13.83 56.26
N ASP A 30 -36.05 -14.44 55.11
CA ASP A 30 -34.77 -15.12 54.86
C ASP A 30 -33.60 -14.14 54.75
N LEU A 31 -33.88 -12.98 54.17
CA LEU A 31 -32.89 -11.92 53.97
C LEU A 31 -32.71 -11.13 55.27
N ARG A 32 -31.61 -11.41 55.98
CA ARG A 32 -31.24 -10.74 57.23
C ARG A 32 -29.82 -10.19 57.15
N TYR A 33 -29.59 -9.04 57.76
CA TYR A 33 -28.25 -8.52 57.96
C TYR A 33 -28.03 -8.16 59.43
N GLU A 34 -26.80 -8.29 59.88
CA GLU A 34 -26.37 -7.86 61.20
C GLU A 34 -25.92 -6.40 61.11
N ASP A 35 -26.55 -5.51 61.88
CA ASP A 35 -26.07 -4.13 62.00
C ASP A 35 -24.75 -4.14 62.78
N ARG A 36 -23.66 -3.79 62.10
CA ARG A 36 -22.31 -3.74 62.69
C ARG A 36 -22.18 -2.76 63.87
N ARG A 37 -23.10 -1.81 64.05
CA ARG A 37 -23.06 -0.83 65.15
C ARG A 37 -23.80 -1.31 66.39
N THR A 38 -24.92 -2.01 66.22
CA THR A 38 -25.78 -2.43 67.33
C THR A 38 -25.67 -3.93 67.64
N GLY A 39 -25.21 -4.73 66.67
CA GLY A 39 -25.20 -6.21 66.75
C GLY A 39 -26.58 -6.83 66.53
N ASP A 40 -27.60 -6.02 66.24
CA ASP A 40 -28.96 -6.49 66.04
C ASP A 40 -29.12 -7.10 64.63
N ILE A 41 -29.86 -8.20 64.55
CA ILE A 41 -30.23 -8.83 63.28
C ILE A 41 -31.51 -8.17 62.79
N HIS A 42 -31.40 -7.44 61.68
CA HIS A 42 -32.55 -6.81 61.02
C HIS A 42 -32.97 -7.64 59.81
N GLY A 43 -34.28 -7.82 59.63
CA GLY A 43 -34.80 -8.25 58.33
C GLY A 43 -34.59 -7.13 57.32
N LEU A 44 -34.18 -7.48 56.10
CA LEU A 44 -34.30 -6.55 54.98
C LEU A 44 -35.78 -6.16 54.88
N HIS A 45 -36.09 -4.87 54.97
CA HIS A 45 -37.46 -4.39 54.81
C HIS A 45 -38.04 -4.96 53.52
N HIS A 46 -39.30 -5.36 53.56
CA HIS A 46 -40.03 -6.16 52.56
C HIS A 46 -40.07 -5.60 51.11
N ASP A 47 -39.31 -4.57 50.77
CA ASP A 47 -39.41 -3.83 49.51
C ASP A 47 -38.08 -3.70 48.74
N ASP A 48 -37.10 -4.57 48.98
CA ASP A 48 -35.98 -4.71 48.03
C ASP A 48 -36.33 -5.69 46.90
N ASP A 49 -37.58 -5.60 46.43
CA ASP A 49 -38.14 -6.34 45.28
C ASP A 49 -37.22 -6.26 44.06
N ARG A 50 -36.50 -5.13 43.92
CA ARG A 50 -35.50 -4.93 42.86
C ARG A 50 -34.26 -5.80 43.04
N PHE A 51 -33.75 -5.91 44.26
CA PHE A 51 -32.61 -6.77 44.57
C PHE A 51 -32.99 -8.24 44.41
N ILE A 52 -34.17 -8.61 44.92
CA ILE A 52 -34.75 -9.94 44.77
C ILE A 52 -34.90 -10.26 43.27
N ALA A 53 -35.60 -9.45 42.48
CA ALA A 53 -35.72 -9.67 41.05
C ALA A 53 -34.36 -9.75 40.31
N ALA A 54 -33.39 -8.93 40.70
CA ALA A 54 -32.05 -8.93 40.10
C ALA A 54 -31.19 -10.14 40.49
N ALA A 55 -31.39 -10.70 41.68
CA ALA A 55 -30.67 -11.88 42.18
C ALA A 55 -31.42 -13.20 41.92
N GLY A 56 -32.62 -13.13 41.35
CA GLY A 56 -33.46 -14.29 41.13
C GLY A 56 -32.85 -15.32 40.16
N PRO A 57 -33.24 -16.60 40.26
CA PRO A 57 -32.68 -17.68 39.44
C PRO A 57 -32.79 -17.42 37.94
N ALA A 58 -33.90 -16.82 37.48
CA ALA A 58 -34.08 -16.45 36.08
C ALA A 58 -33.03 -15.43 35.60
N THR A 59 -32.71 -14.44 36.43
CA THR A 59 -31.69 -13.43 36.13
C THR A 59 -30.29 -14.02 36.13
N VAL A 60 -29.99 -14.93 37.07
CA VAL A 60 -28.72 -15.68 37.10
C VAL A 60 -28.54 -16.51 35.82
N LEU A 61 -29.58 -17.22 35.38
CA LEU A 61 -29.53 -17.99 34.13
C LEU A 61 -29.36 -17.10 32.89
N ALA A 62 -30.03 -15.94 32.85
CA ALA A 62 -29.87 -14.98 31.77
C ALA A 62 -28.43 -14.43 31.71
N LEU A 63 -27.84 -14.07 32.85
CA LEU A 63 -26.45 -13.62 32.94
C LEU A 63 -25.46 -14.71 32.55
N LEU A 64 -25.70 -15.98 32.93
CA LEU A 64 -24.87 -17.10 32.51
C LEU A 64 -24.90 -17.27 30.98
N ALA A 65 -26.08 -17.17 30.37
CA ALA A 65 -26.23 -17.23 28.91
C ALA A 65 -25.50 -16.07 28.21
N GLU A 66 -25.64 -14.84 28.73
CA GLU A 66 -24.94 -13.66 28.21
C GLU A 66 -23.42 -13.80 28.33
N VAL A 67 -22.92 -14.32 29.46
CA VAL A 67 -21.49 -14.56 29.66
C VAL A 67 -20.94 -15.56 28.64
N GLU A 68 -21.65 -16.66 28.35
CA GLU A 68 -21.19 -17.59 27.32
C GLU A 68 -21.23 -16.97 25.92
N GLN A 69 -22.29 -16.21 25.58
CA GLN A 69 -22.35 -15.48 24.32
C GLN A 69 -21.21 -14.47 24.16
N LEU A 70 -20.86 -13.74 25.21
CA LEU A 70 -19.74 -12.81 25.22
C LEU A 70 -18.39 -13.52 25.05
N ARG A 71 -18.23 -14.70 25.63
CA ARG A 71 -17.00 -15.51 25.46
C ARG A 71 -16.84 -16.00 24.03
N ASP A 72 -17.91 -16.51 23.44
CA ASP A 72 -17.92 -16.94 22.04
C ASP A 72 -17.63 -15.75 21.10
N SER A 73 -18.28 -14.61 21.34
CA SER A 73 -18.02 -13.39 20.57
C SER A 73 -16.57 -12.92 20.73
N HIS A 74 -16.01 -12.98 21.93
CA HIS A 74 -14.62 -12.61 22.18
C HIS A 74 -13.65 -13.54 21.43
N GLU A 75 -13.88 -14.85 21.47
CA GLU A 75 -13.08 -15.82 20.72
C GLU A 75 -13.14 -15.57 19.20
N GLN A 76 -14.32 -15.26 18.67
CA GLN A 76 -14.48 -14.87 17.26
C GLN A 76 -13.71 -13.59 16.92
N VAL A 77 -13.72 -12.59 17.81
CA VAL A 77 -12.94 -11.35 17.61
C VAL A 77 -11.44 -11.65 17.63
N CYS A 78 -10.96 -12.44 18.58
CA CYS A 78 -9.55 -12.83 18.66
C CYS A 78 -9.09 -13.59 17.42
N THR A 79 -9.87 -14.58 16.96
CA THR A 79 -9.54 -15.36 15.75
C THR A 79 -9.54 -14.47 14.50
N ASN A 80 -10.51 -13.56 14.36
CA ASN A 80 -10.55 -12.61 13.25
C ASN A 80 -9.38 -11.63 13.31
N TYR A 81 -9.06 -11.09 14.47
CA TYR A 81 -7.92 -10.20 14.65
C TYR A 81 -6.61 -10.88 14.24
N ASN A 82 -6.36 -12.11 14.69
CA ASN A 82 -5.17 -12.86 14.32
C ASN A 82 -5.07 -13.08 12.81
N ARG A 83 -6.20 -13.43 12.17
CA ARG A 83 -6.26 -13.58 10.71
C ARG A 83 -5.95 -12.28 9.99
N VAL A 84 -6.60 -11.18 10.37
CA VAL A 84 -6.39 -9.86 9.76
C VAL A 84 -4.96 -9.39 9.96
N SER A 85 -4.41 -9.54 11.17
CA SER A 85 -3.04 -9.20 11.51
C SER A 85 -2.04 -9.91 10.58
N PHE A 86 -2.16 -11.23 10.45
CA PHE A 86 -1.30 -12.03 9.55
C PHE A 86 -1.41 -11.56 8.09
N THR A 87 -2.63 -11.39 7.57
CA THR A 87 -2.83 -10.93 6.18
C THR A 87 -2.35 -9.49 5.96
N SER A 88 -2.33 -8.66 7.01
CA SER A 88 -1.84 -7.29 6.95
C SER A 88 -0.31 -7.26 6.87
N GLU A 89 0.36 -8.11 7.65
CA GLU A 89 1.82 -8.24 7.62
C GLU A 89 2.32 -8.72 6.25
N GLU A 90 1.69 -9.76 5.70
CA GLU A 90 2.03 -10.28 4.37
C GLU A 90 1.81 -9.25 3.27
N ARG A 91 0.71 -8.48 3.32
CA ARG A 91 0.50 -7.36 2.40
C ARG A 91 1.55 -6.26 2.56
N GLY A 92 2.01 -6.00 3.78
CA GLY A 92 3.10 -5.06 4.05
C GLY A 92 4.38 -5.47 3.30
N LYS A 93 4.79 -6.74 3.43
CA LYS A 93 5.97 -7.30 2.73
C LYS A 93 5.83 -7.19 1.20
N GLN A 94 4.67 -7.53 0.66
CA GLN A 94 4.40 -7.43 -0.78
C GLN A 94 4.49 -5.98 -1.27
N ILE A 95 3.96 -5.01 -0.52
CA ILE A 95 4.05 -3.60 -0.85
C ILE A 95 5.50 -3.11 -0.86
N GLU A 96 6.30 -3.50 0.12
CA GLU A 96 7.72 -3.15 0.18
C GLU A 96 8.50 -3.73 -1.00
N GLN A 97 8.26 -5.00 -1.34
CA GLN A 97 8.85 -5.63 -2.51
C GLN A 97 8.49 -4.89 -3.80
N LEU A 98 7.20 -4.62 -4.02
CA LEU A 98 6.75 -3.92 -5.22
C LEU A 98 7.30 -2.49 -5.31
N LYS A 99 7.51 -1.81 -4.18
CA LYS A 99 8.18 -0.50 -4.15
C LYS A 99 9.63 -0.61 -4.59
N ALA A 100 10.37 -1.60 -4.08
CA ALA A 100 11.76 -1.84 -4.46
C ALA A 100 11.90 -2.18 -5.95
N GLU A 101 11.02 -3.06 -6.47
CA GLU A 101 10.98 -3.40 -7.90
C GLU A 101 10.68 -2.19 -8.78
N ASN A 102 9.67 -1.38 -8.41
CA ASN A 102 9.37 -0.14 -9.13
C ASN A 102 10.54 0.85 -9.12
N GLU A 103 11.26 0.98 -8.00
CA GLU A 103 12.42 1.85 -7.92
C GLU A 103 13.56 1.36 -8.83
N MET A 104 13.82 0.04 -8.86
CA MET A 104 14.80 -0.54 -9.77
C MET A 104 14.43 -0.32 -11.25
N LEU A 105 13.17 -0.53 -11.60
CA LEU A 105 12.68 -0.30 -12.97
C LEU A 105 12.82 1.18 -13.38
N ARG A 106 12.48 2.11 -12.49
CA ARG A 106 12.66 3.55 -12.74
C ARG A 106 14.13 3.90 -12.98
N LYS A 107 15.05 3.38 -12.16
CA LYS A 107 16.50 3.59 -12.35
C LYS A 107 16.99 2.99 -13.67
N SER A 108 16.53 1.79 -14.01
CA SER A 108 16.90 1.13 -15.28
C SER A 108 16.43 1.92 -16.50
N ILE A 109 15.19 2.40 -16.49
CA ILE A 109 14.64 3.21 -17.58
C ILE A 109 15.37 4.55 -17.67
N ALA A 110 15.59 5.23 -16.54
CA ALA A 110 16.33 6.49 -16.53
C ALA A 110 17.73 6.34 -17.12
N GLY A 111 18.46 5.27 -16.77
CA GLY A 111 19.77 4.98 -17.34
C GLY A 111 19.73 4.78 -18.86
N LYS A 112 18.76 4.01 -19.37
CA LYS A 112 18.60 3.78 -20.81
C LYS A 112 18.28 5.07 -21.57
N VAL A 113 17.36 5.89 -21.06
CA VAL A 113 16.98 7.16 -21.69
C VAL A 113 18.16 8.13 -21.75
N VAL A 114 19.02 8.15 -20.72
CA VAL A 114 20.25 8.96 -20.72
C VAL A 114 21.24 8.47 -21.79
N CYS A 115 21.50 7.16 -21.85
CA CYS A 115 22.39 6.60 -22.88
C CYS A 115 21.86 6.84 -24.31
N ASP A 116 20.55 6.74 -24.52
CA ASP A 116 19.94 7.01 -25.82
C ASP A 116 20.09 8.49 -26.20
N LEU A 117 19.95 9.43 -25.24
CA LEU A 117 20.09 10.86 -25.50
C LEU A 117 21.52 11.23 -25.92
N GLU A 118 22.54 10.72 -25.22
CA GLU A 118 23.96 10.92 -25.58
C GLU A 118 24.24 10.40 -27.00
N LEU A 119 23.74 9.20 -27.33
CA LEU A 119 23.86 8.64 -28.67
C LEU A 119 23.22 9.51 -29.75
N PHE A 120 22.03 10.07 -29.48
CA PHE A 120 21.36 10.96 -30.44
C PHE A 120 22.07 12.31 -30.60
N GLU A 121 22.67 12.84 -29.55
CA GLU A 121 23.48 14.06 -29.62
C GLU A 121 24.74 13.84 -30.47
N ASP A 122 25.46 12.75 -30.25
CA ASP A 122 26.63 12.38 -31.04
C ASP A 122 26.29 12.18 -32.52
N LEU A 123 25.15 11.51 -32.80
CA LEU A 123 24.67 11.31 -34.16
C LEU A 123 24.28 12.63 -34.83
N ARG A 124 23.61 13.53 -34.10
CA ARG A 124 23.23 14.87 -34.60
C ARG A 124 24.47 15.68 -34.95
N ASP A 125 25.46 15.71 -34.07
CA ASP A 125 26.67 16.50 -34.24
C ASP A 125 27.54 15.93 -35.37
N SER A 126 27.62 14.60 -35.48
CA SER A 126 28.27 13.92 -36.61
C SER A 126 27.58 14.24 -37.94
N ALA A 127 26.25 14.17 -38.00
CA ALA A 127 25.49 14.50 -39.20
C ALA A 127 25.63 15.97 -39.60
N ALA A 128 25.70 16.89 -38.62
CA ALA A 128 25.96 18.30 -38.87
C ALA A 128 27.37 18.53 -39.44
N ALA A 129 28.38 17.88 -38.88
CA ALA A 129 29.75 17.95 -39.37
C ALA A 129 29.89 17.38 -40.80
N GLU A 130 29.24 16.26 -41.09
CA GLU A 130 29.19 15.66 -42.43
C GLU A 130 28.51 16.59 -43.45
N ALA A 131 27.38 17.19 -43.07
CA ALA A 131 26.68 18.16 -43.91
C ALA A 131 27.53 19.40 -44.19
N ASP A 132 28.28 19.90 -43.21
CA ASP A 132 29.22 21.01 -43.37
C ASP A 132 30.38 20.67 -44.29
N GLN A 133 30.97 19.48 -44.13
CA GLN A 133 32.02 19.00 -45.00
C GLN A 133 31.54 18.88 -46.45
N HIS A 134 30.33 18.34 -46.66
CA HIS A 134 29.72 18.28 -47.99
C HIS A 134 29.47 19.67 -48.58
N ARG A 135 28.96 20.63 -47.79
CA ARG A 135 28.80 22.02 -48.22
C ARG A 135 30.12 22.67 -48.62
N GLN A 136 31.17 22.48 -47.84
CA GLN A 136 32.51 22.99 -48.15
C GLN A 136 33.09 22.38 -49.43
N SER A 137 32.96 21.06 -49.59
CA SER A 137 33.38 20.35 -50.79
C SER A 137 32.64 20.85 -52.04
N MET A 138 31.32 21.00 -51.97
CA MET A 138 30.52 21.53 -53.07
C MET A 138 30.81 23.02 -53.34
N GLY A 139 31.13 23.78 -52.29
CA GLY A 139 31.51 25.19 -52.38
C GLY A 139 32.80 25.41 -53.17
N SER A 140 33.79 24.52 -53.04
CA SER A 140 35.06 24.59 -53.79
C SER A 140 34.99 23.94 -55.18
N TYR A 141 34.13 22.94 -55.35
CA TYR A 141 33.96 22.24 -56.63
C TYR A 141 33.48 23.16 -57.76
N ARG A 142 32.51 24.04 -57.50
CA ARG A 142 31.94 24.93 -58.54
C ARG A 142 32.97 25.92 -59.10
N PRO A 143 33.73 26.67 -58.28
CA PRO A 143 34.83 27.52 -58.77
C PRO A 143 35.89 26.76 -59.56
N GLN A 144 36.36 25.62 -59.04
CA GLN A 144 37.38 24.80 -59.73
C GLN A 144 36.90 24.32 -61.10
N ARG A 145 35.65 23.86 -61.19
CA ARG A 145 35.05 23.47 -62.47
C ARG A 145 34.95 24.64 -63.44
N GLN A 146 34.63 25.85 -62.95
CA GLN A 146 34.58 27.05 -63.78
C GLN A 146 35.96 27.43 -64.30
N GLU A 147 37.01 27.38 -63.47
CA GLU A 147 38.38 27.67 -63.86
C GLU A 147 38.88 26.72 -64.97
N VAL A 148 38.59 25.42 -64.86
CA VAL A 148 38.92 24.42 -65.90
C VAL A 148 38.20 24.71 -67.21
N LEU A 149 36.92 25.11 -67.14
CA LEU A 149 36.13 25.50 -68.32
C LEU A 149 36.71 26.76 -68.97
N ASP A 150 36.95 27.81 -68.20
CA ASP A 150 37.51 29.08 -68.68
C ASP A 150 38.86 28.87 -69.35
N HIS A 151 39.73 28.05 -68.75
CA HIS A 151 41.02 27.68 -69.35
C HIS A 151 40.87 26.93 -70.68
N THR A 152 39.90 26.01 -70.76
CA THR A 152 39.65 25.22 -71.97
C THR A 152 39.09 26.10 -73.08
N VAL A 153 38.14 26.99 -72.77
CA VAL A 153 37.57 27.96 -73.71
C VAL A 153 38.67 28.89 -74.25
N SER A 154 39.51 29.43 -73.37
CA SER A 154 40.65 30.28 -73.76
C SER A 154 41.61 29.55 -74.71
N ARG A 155 41.90 28.27 -74.46
CA ARG A 155 42.72 27.43 -75.37
C ARG A 155 42.06 27.24 -76.73
N CYS A 156 40.74 27.01 -76.77
CA CYS A 156 40.00 26.89 -78.01
C CYS A 156 40.02 28.20 -78.81
N ASP A 157 39.85 29.34 -78.14
CA ASP A 157 39.88 30.65 -78.79
C ASP A 157 41.24 30.94 -79.44
N LEU A 158 42.34 30.60 -78.75
CA LEU A 158 43.70 30.72 -79.31
C LEU A 158 43.89 29.84 -80.55
N LEU A 159 43.40 28.60 -80.52
CA LEU A 159 43.48 27.68 -81.66
C LEU A 159 42.64 28.19 -82.85
N ILE A 160 41.44 28.73 -82.58
CA ILE A 160 40.58 29.32 -83.60
C ILE A 160 41.23 30.56 -84.22
N ALA A 161 41.84 31.42 -83.41
CA ALA A 161 42.56 32.60 -83.89
C ALA A 161 43.74 32.21 -84.79
N ALA A 162 44.59 31.28 -84.35
CA ALA A 162 45.70 30.77 -85.15
C ALA A 162 45.23 30.14 -86.48
N ALA A 163 44.14 29.37 -86.45
CA ALA A 163 43.56 28.78 -87.68
C ALA A 163 43.04 29.85 -88.65
N LYS A 164 42.46 30.94 -88.14
CA LYS A 164 42.00 32.07 -88.96
C LYS A 164 43.17 32.78 -89.64
N GLU A 165 44.26 33.05 -88.92
CA GLU A 165 45.47 33.67 -89.47
C GLU A 165 46.10 32.83 -90.58
N VAL A 166 46.14 31.51 -90.43
CA VAL A 166 46.64 30.57 -91.47
C VAL A 166 45.72 30.52 -92.71
N SER A 167 44.43 30.83 -92.57
CA SER A 167 43.48 30.82 -93.69
C SER A 167 43.41 32.12 -94.51
N HIS A 168 44.01 33.21 -94.02
CA HIS A 168 43.97 34.54 -94.64
C HIS A 168 45.35 35.04 -95.13
N GLY A 169 46.40 34.21 -95.03
CA GLY A 169 47.70 34.40 -95.68
C GLY A 169 47.87 33.45 -96.86
#